data_AF-A0A2N3QVN9-F1
#
_entry.id   AF-A0A2N3QVN9-F1
#
_cell.length_a   1.000
_cell.length_b   1.000
_cell.length_c   1.000
_cell.angle_alpha   90.00
_cell.angle_beta   90.00
_cell.angle_gamma   90.00
#
_symmetry.space_group_name_H-M   'P 1'
#
loop_
_entity.id
_entity.type
_entity.pdbx_description
1 polymer ?
#
loop_
_entity_poly.entity_id
_entity_poly.type
_entity_poly.pdbx_seq_one_letter_code
_entity_poly.pdbx_strand_id
1 'polypeptide(L)'
;MPRAKIHIDFNEGFFDEVLNSAGVRAAVDLAAERVASAAKSTAPVRTGTYRDSIHVEHEQAAHRQVALVVADAPYAIYVEANTGNLARALRRAKT
;
A
#
# COMPACT_ATOMS: atom_id res chain seq x y z
N MET A 1 6.76 13.19 45.33
CA MET A 1 5.37 12.78 45.04
C MET A 1 5.41 11.67 44.00
N PRO A 2 4.98 10.44 44.29
CA PRO A 2 4.86 9.40 43.26
C PRO A 2 3.75 9.79 42.28
N ARG A 3 4.02 9.75 40.96
CA ARG A 3 3.00 9.99 39.93
C ARG A 3 1.99 8.85 39.96
N ALA A 4 0.70 9.18 40.05
CA ALA A 4 -0.38 8.20 39.90
C ALA A 4 -0.28 7.54 38.51
N LYS A 5 -0.29 6.20 38.47
CA LYS A 5 -0.40 5.46 37.21
C LYS A 5 -1.86 5.43 36.79
N ILE A 6 -2.16 6.00 35.63
CA ILE A 6 -3.47 5.91 35.00
C ILE A 6 -3.44 4.67 34.10
N HIS A 7 -4.41 3.78 34.26
CA HIS A 7 -4.62 2.63 33.38
C HIS A 7 -5.82 2.92 32.46
N ILE A 8 -5.69 2.60 31.19
CA ILE A 8 -6.74 2.79 30.17
C ILE A 8 -6.88 1.46 29.43
N ASP A 9 -8.10 0.92 29.42
CA ASP A 9 -8.46 -0.25 28.64
C ASP A 9 -9.17 0.19 27.37
N PHE A 10 -8.66 -0.25 26.22
CA PHE A 10 -9.26 0.05 24.92
C PHE A 10 -10.25 -1.05 24.50
N ASN A 11 -11.30 -0.65 23.80
CA ASN A 11 -12.17 -1.58 23.09
C ASN A 11 -11.53 -1.94 21.75
N GLU A 12 -10.71 -2.99 21.72
CA GLU A 12 -10.04 -3.45 20.49
C GLU A 12 -11.02 -3.77 19.35
N GLY A 13 -12.21 -4.31 19.67
CA GLY A 13 -13.22 -4.64 18.66
C GLY A 13 -13.77 -3.41 17.93
N PHE A 14 -13.82 -2.25 18.58
CA PHE A 14 -14.16 -1.00 17.93
C PHE A 14 -13.11 -0.60 16.89
N PHE A 15 -11.82 -0.79 17.18
CA PHE A 15 -10.76 -0.49 16.22
C PHE A 15 -10.78 -1.46 15.04
N ASP A 16 -11.03 -2.74 15.28
CA ASP A 16 -11.21 -3.72 14.21
C ASP A 16 -12.35 -3.33 13.28
N GLU A 17 -13.49 -2.91 13.81
CA GLU A 17 -14.63 -2.44 13.01
C GLU A 17 -14.26 -1.21 12.18
N VAL A 18 -13.70 -0.18 12.81
CA VAL A 18 -13.36 1.08 12.13
C VAL A 18 -12.30 0.86 11.05
N LEU A 19 -11.23 0.11 11.34
CA LEU A 19 -10.14 -0.15 10.42
C LEU A 19 -10.54 -1.05 9.24
N ASN A 20 -11.65 -1.79 9.38
CA ASN A 20 -12.23 -2.59 8.29
C ASN A 20 -13.48 -1.95 7.68
N SER A 21 -13.87 -0.75 8.10
CA SER A 21 -15.03 -0.05 7.58
C SER A 21 -14.91 0.21 6.08
N ALA A 22 -16.04 0.21 5.37
CA ALA A 22 -16.07 0.42 3.92
C ALA A 22 -15.39 1.73 3.48
N GLY A 23 -15.56 2.81 4.28
CA GLY A 23 -14.90 4.09 4.00
C GLY A 23 -13.38 4.04 4.13
N VAL A 24 -12.85 3.34 5.15
CA VAL A 24 -11.41 3.16 5.32
C VAL A 24 -10.84 2.28 4.19
N ARG A 25 -11.52 1.20 3.83
CA ARG A 25 -11.11 0.32 2.71
C ARG A 25 -11.05 1.11 1.40
N ALA A 26 -12.09 1.87 1.07
CA ALA A 26 -12.12 2.70 -0.13
C ALA A 26 -10.99 3.76 -0.14
N ALA A 27 -10.64 4.32 1.02
CA ALA A 27 -9.52 5.25 1.13
C ALA A 27 -8.15 4.58 0.88
N VAL A 28 -7.97 3.35 1.39
CA VAL A 28 -6.77 2.53 1.15
C VAL A 28 -6.67 2.17 -0.34
N ASP A 29 -7.77 1.75 -0.95
CA ASP A 29 -7.82 1.36 -2.36
C ASP A 29 -7.49 2.55 -3.27
N LEU A 30 -8.12 3.71 -3.02
CA LEU A 30 -7.82 4.93 -3.76
C LEU A 30 -6.34 5.34 -3.65
N ALA A 31 -5.74 5.19 -2.47
CA ALA A 31 -4.32 5.47 -2.29
C ALA A 31 -3.45 4.49 -3.10
N ALA A 32 -3.77 3.20 -3.09
CA ALA A 32 -3.04 2.18 -3.85
C ALA A 32 -3.18 2.38 -5.36
N GLU A 33 -4.38 2.71 -5.85
CA GLU A 33 -4.62 3.00 -7.27
C GLU A 33 -3.83 4.22 -7.76
N ARG A 34 -3.71 5.27 -6.95
CA ARG A 34 -2.87 6.43 -7.26
C ARG A 34 -1.40 6.04 -7.38
N VAL A 35 -0.92 5.17 -6.49
CA VAL A 35 0.45 4.63 -6.54
C VAL A 35 0.64 3.78 -7.79
N ALA A 36 -0.29 2.88 -8.11
CA ALA A 36 -0.22 2.03 -9.30
C ALA A 36 -0.24 2.85 -10.59
N SER A 37 -1.10 3.87 -10.67
CA SER A 37 -1.15 4.80 -11.81
C SER A 37 0.17 5.56 -11.98
N ALA A 38 0.72 6.11 -10.88
CA ALA A 38 2.02 6.76 -10.91
C ALA A 38 3.13 5.80 -11.36
N ALA A 39 3.17 4.58 -10.80
CA ALA A 39 4.16 3.57 -11.15
C ALA A 39 4.09 3.17 -12.63
N LYS A 40 2.87 3.04 -13.20
CA LYS A 40 2.67 2.79 -14.64
C LYS A 40 3.16 3.96 -15.50
N SER A 41 2.94 5.20 -15.08
CA SER A 41 3.36 6.39 -15.82
C SER A 41 4.89 6.57 -15.89
N THR A 42 5.61 6.08 -14.87
CA THR A 42 7.08 6.21 -14.77
C THR A 42 7.82 4.91 -15.08
N ALA A 43 7.10 3.83 -15.38
CA ALA A 43 7.68 2.53 -15.66
C ALA A 43 8.65 2.63 -16.86
N PRO A 44 9.86 2.06 -16.76
CA PRO A 44 10.74 1.94 -17.92
C PRO A 44 10.10 1.01 -18.95
N VAL A 45 10.00 1.48 -20.20
CA VAL A 45 9.34 0.74 -21.28
C VAL A 45 10.37 0.29 -22.32
N ARG A 46 10.53 -1.03 -22.44
CA ARG A 46 11.14 -1.67 -23.61
C ARG A 46 10.08 -2.39 -24.45
N THR A 47 9.30 -3.26 -23.80
CA THR A 47 8.18 -4.02 -24.42
C THR A 47 6.81 -3.64 -23.86
N GLY A 48 6.76 -2.98 -22.70
CA GLY A 48 5.51 -2.70 -21.97
C GLY A 48 5.18 -3.74 -20.90
N THR A 49 5.69 -4.97 -20.99
CA THR A 49 5.32 -6.09 -20.11
C THR A 49 5.43 -5.77 -18.61
N TYR A 50 6.49 -5.08 -18.16
CA TYR A 50 6.63 -4.68 -16.76
C TYR A 50 5.61 -3.62 -16.35
N ARG A 51 5.35 -2.61 -17.19
CA ARG A 51 4.32 -1.59 -16.91
C ARG A 51 2.94 -2.22 -16.80
N ASP A 52 2.64 -3.12 -17.73
CA ASP A 52 1.32 -3.71 -17.88
C ASP A 52 1.01 -4.74 -16.79
N SER A 53 2.04 -5.32 -16.15
CA SER A 53 1.87 -6.22 -15.01
C SER A 53 1.74 -5.52 -13.65
N ILE A 54 1.89 -4.19 -13.58
CA ILE A 54 1.70 -3.45 -12.32
C ILE A 54 0.21 -3.46 -11.95
N HIS A 55 -0.10 -3.89 -10.73
CA HIS A 55 -1.47 -3.91 -10.23
C HIS A 55 -1.51 -3.81 -8.69
N VAL A 56 -2.73 -3.74 -8.15
CA VAL A 56 -2.97 -3.70 -6.70
C VAL A 56 -3.42 -5.09 -6.25
N GLU A 57 -2.81 -5.60 -5.19
CA GLU A 57 -3.24 -6.78 -4.46
C GLU A 57 -3.72 -6.39 -3.07
N HIS A 58 -4.65 -7.15 -2.52
CA HIS A 58 -5.20 -6.93 -1.20
C HIS A 58 -4.82 -8.06 -0.25
N GLU A 59 -4.30 -7.67 0.91
CA GLU A 59 -4.01 -8.59 2.01
C GLU A 59 -4.78 -8.18 3.26
N GLN A 60 -5.20 -9.18 4.03
CA GLN A 60 -5.81 -8.95 5.34
C GLN A 60 -4.73 -9.12 6.42
N ALA A 61 -4.37 -8.01 7.08
CA ALA A 61 -3.59 -8.04 8.31
C ALA A 61 -4.51 -8.29 9.52
N ALA A 62 -3.92 -8.52 10.69
CA ALA A 62 -4.64 -8.89 11.93
C ALA A 62 -5.87 -8.02 12.22
N HIS A 63 -5.76 -6.70 12.03
CA HIS A 63 -6.80 -5.72 12.41
C HIS A 63 -7.27 -4.84 11.24
N ARG A 64 -6.73 -5.01 10.03
CA ARG A 64 -6.99 -4.09 8.91
C ARG A 64 -6.69 -4.70 7.55
N GLN A 65 -7.30 -4.13 6.52
CA GLN A 65 -6.91 -4.37 5.13
C GLN A 65 -5.61 -3.62 4.79
N VAL A 66 -4.78 -4.23 3.97
CA VAL A 66 -3.58 -3.65 3.37
C VAL A 66 -3.70 -3.81 1.85
N ALA A 67 -3.30 -2.77 1.12
CA ALA A 67 -3.17 -2.83 -0.33
C ALA A 67 -1.69 -2.75 -0.71
N LEU A 68 -1.24 -3.72 -1.51
CA LEU A 68 0.10 -3.83 -2.04
C LEU A 68 0.08 -3.43 -3.51
N VAL A 69 1.08 -2.68 -3.97
CA VAL A 69 1.28 -2.43 -5.41
C VAL A 69 2.45 -3.27 -5.87
N VAL A 70 2.17 -4.24 -6.73
CA VAL A 70 3.11 -5.28 -7.16
C VAL A 70 3.26 -5.29 -8.68
N ALA A 71 4.20 -6.08 -9.20
CA ALA A 71 4.39 -6.29 -10.63
C ALA A 71 4.80 -7.74 -10.92
N ASP A 72 4.06 -8.41 -11.82
CA ASP A 72 4.22 -9.86 -12.07
C ASP A 72 5.18 -10.19 -13.22
N ALA A 73 5.87 -9.19 -13.78
CA ALA A 73 6.78 -9.47 -14.88
C ALA A 73 7.90 -10.40 -14.37
N PRO A 74 8.31 -11.45 -15.11
CA PRO A 74 9.33 -12.39 -14.65
C PRO A 74 10.66 -11.73 -14.27
N TYR A 75 10.91 -10.53 -14.81
CA TYR A 75 12.09 -9.71 -14.57
C TYR A 75 11.80 -8.46 -13.73
N ALA A 76 10.65 -8.38 -13.06
CA ALA A 76 10.25 -7.22 -12.26
C ALA A 76 11.28 -6.89 -11.18
N ILE A 77 11.80 -7.91 -10.47
CA ILE A 77 12.83 -7.71 -9.44
C ILE A 77 14.10 -7.05 -9.98
N TYR A 78 14.49 -7.38 -11.22
CA TYR A 78 15.65 -6.75 -11.87
C TYR A 78 15.35 -5.28 -12.24
N VAL A 79 14.16 -4.98 -12.72
CA VAL A 79 13.74 -3.60 -13.01
C VAL A 79 13.69 -2.77 -11.73
N GLU A 80 13.10 -3.31 -10.67
CA GLU A 80 13.00 -2.65 -9.37
C GLU A 80 14.36 -2.42 -8.73
N ALA A 81 15.28 -3.39 -8.78
CA ALA A 81 16.62 -3.22 -8.25
C ALA A 81 17.39 -2.07 -8.92
N ASN A 82 17.20 -1.87 -10.22
CA ASN A 82 17.90 -0.83 -10.99
C ASN A 82 17.22 0.53 -10.94
N THR A 83 15.89 0.58 -10.80
CA THR A 83 15.11 1.83 -10.95
C THR A 83 14.41 2.27 -9.66
N GLY A 84 14.02 1.32 -8.82
CA GLY A 84 13.14 1.51 -7.67
C GLY A 84 11.82 2.15 -8.07
N ASN A 85 11.24 1.76 -9.21
CA ASN A 85 10.06 2.42 -9.78
C ASN A 85 8.87 2.40 -8.81
N LEU A 86 8.53 1.24 -8.25
CA LEU A 86 7.40 1.12 -7.31
C LEU A 86 7.64 1.93 -6.03
N ALA A 87 8.84 1.84 -5.45
CA ALA A 87 9.19 2.58 -4.23
C ALA A 87 9.16 4.11 -4.45
N ARG A 88 9.63 4.58 -5.62
CA ARG A 88 9.59 6.02 -5.97
C ARG A 88 8.17 6.48 -6.26
N ALA A 89 7.34 5.66 -6.90
CA ALA A 89 5.93 5.96 -7.14
C ALA A 89 5.16 6.12 -5.82
N LEU A 90 5.37 5.21 -4.86
CA LEU A 90 4.79 5.32 -3.52
C LEU A 90 5.18 6.63 -2.83
N ARG A 91 6.46 6.99 -2.87
CA ARG A 91 6.92 8.25 -2.27
C ARG A 91 6.28 9.48 -2.91
N ARG A 92 6.09 9.47 -4.24
CA ARG A 92 5.45 10.58 -4.96
C ARG A 92 3.98 10.71 -4.59
N ALA A 93 3.23 9.61 -4.56
CA ALA A 93 1.80 9.61 -4.27
C ALA A 93 1.45 9.98 -2.82
N LYS A 94 2.42 9.95 -1.90
CA LYS A 94 2.25 10.36 -0.50
C LYS A 94 2.17 11.90 -0.32
N THR A 95 2.64 12.66 -1.31
CA THR A 95 2.74 14.13 -1.27
C THR A 95 1.58 14.76 -2.02
#